data_AF-A0A9D8T706-F1
#
_entry.id   AF-A0A9D8T706-F1
#
_cell.length_a   1.000
_cell.length_b   1.000
_cell.length_c   1.000
_cell.angle_alpha   90.00
_cell.angle_beta   90.00
_cell.angle_gamma   90.00
#
_symmetry.space_group_name_H-M   'P 1'
#
loop_
_entity.id
_entity.type
_entity.pdbx_description
1 polymer ?
#
loop_
_entity_poly.entity_id
_entity_poly.type
_entity_poly.pdbx_seq_one_letter_code
_entity_poly.pdbx_strand_id
1 'polypeptide(L)'
;MAFLDNNYLLGSDTAKALYSTVAKLPVIDAHNHADVKRIADNTPFTDPWELFAATDHYVWEMLRKRGVSEELITGKNTDNHAKWIAMAEVFPEFAGNPVYEWVHLDLRFLGFDNILLCAETAEELWQGCCEALAKDENKPQSLIRRMNIEVMCSTDDPADTLEDHERANAAFGKVLVRPTWRPDRVMKIRKPDFKEYLAKLGSRWGVEIKSLADLMQAMKKSHDFFAERGAIASDHGIEKPYDGAATDAEAEAILQKVLSGTAATAAEEDAWSSCLMRKFAELDAEKGWVFQLHIGAVRDVRDVLFDTLGPDTGGDVSDHMIDIVKPLCKFLNLYDDKLKTILYCLDPGHQASLATVSR
;
A
#
# COMPACT_ATOMS: atom_id res chain seq x y z
N MET A 1 11.91 -30.96 -13.26
CA MET A 1 11.91 -29.49 -13.21
C MET A 1 12.52 -29.11 -11.87
N ALA A 2 13.43 -28.14 -11.86
CA ALA A 2 13.92 -27.62 -10.59
C ALA A 2 12.95 -26.54 -10.10
N PHE A 3 12.80 -26.41 -8.79
CA PHE A 3 11.98 -25.36 -8.20
C PHE A 3 12.58 -23.98 -8.54
N LEU A 4 11.73 -23.05 -8.97
CA LEU A 4 12.10 -21.69 -9.40
C LEU A 4 13.27 -21.63 -10.40
N ASP A 5 13.36 -22.55 -11.37
CA ASP A 5 14.41 -22.48 -12.40
C ASP A 5 14.20 -21.29 -13.39
N ASN A 6 15.13 -21.13 -14.34
CA ASN A 6 15.06 -20.01 -15.32
C ASN A 6 13.83 -20.07 -16.25
N ASN A 7 13.05 -21.15 -16.23
CA ASN A 7 11.79 -21.31 -16.95
C ASN A 7 10.58 -21.36 -15.99
N TYR A 8 10.73 -20.95 -14.73
CA TYR A 8 9.63 -20.85 -13.78
C TYR A 8 8.44 -20.09 -14.39
N LEU A 9 7.24 -20.71 -14.34
CA LEU A 9 5.99 -20.28 -14.98
C LEU A 9 5.98 -20.26 -16.52
N LEU A 10 7.08 -20.59 -17.20
CA LEU A 10 7.21 -20.56 -18.66
C LEU A 10 7.00 -21.95 -19.29
N GLY A 11 5.75 -22.37 -19.42
CA GLY A 11 5.36 -23.70 -19.90
C GLY A 11 5.51 -23.98 -21.41
N SER A 12 5.93 -23.01 -22.23
CA SER A 12 6.06 -23.18 -23.68
C SER A 12 7.22 -22.36 -24.27
N ASP A 13 7.72 -22.75 -25.45
CA ASP A 13 8.77 -21.98 -26.13
C ASP A 13 8.30 -20.59 -26.55
N THR A 14 7.02 -20.43 -26.86
CA THR A 14 6.40 -19.11 -27.07
C THR A 14 6.48 -18.25 -25.80
N ALA A 15 6.15 -18.81 -24.63
CA ALA A 15 6.24 -18.08 -23.36
C ALA A 15 7.68 -17.66 -23.04
N LYS A 16 8.66 -18.55 -23.27
CA LYS A 16 10.09 -18.23 -23.10
C LYS A 16 10.54 -17.13 -24.05
N ALA A 17 10.16 -17.21 -25.32
CA ALA A 17 10.50 -16.19 -26.31
C ALA A 17 9.91 -14.83 -25.93
N LEU A 18 8.61 -14.77 -25.56
CA LEU A 18 7.97 -13.53 -25.13
C LEU A 18 8.62 -12.96 -23.86
N TYR A 19 8.83 -13.77 -22.83
CA TYR A 19 9.48 -13.31 -21.60
C TYR A 19 10.87 -12.73 -21.88
N SER A 20 11.66 -13.36 -22.74
CA SER A 20 13.00 -12.85 -23.10
C SER A 20 12.99 -11.45 -23.73
N THR A 21 11.88 -11.04 -24.35
CA THR A 21 11.72 -9.68 -24.93
C THR A 21 11.43 -8.61 -23.88
N VAL A 22 10.90 -8.99 -22.71
CA VAL A 22 10.47 -8.05 -21.66
C VAL A 22 11.28 -8.15 -20.37
N ALA A 23 11.95 -9.28 -20.10
CA ALA A 23 12.62 -9.57 -18.83
C ALA A 23 13.74 -8.59 -18.45
N LYS A 24 14.30 -7.86 -19.42
CA LYS A 24 15.36 -6.86 -19.21
C LYS A 24 14.85 -5.42 -19.28
N LEU A 25 13.54 -5.23 -19.50
CA LEU A 25 12.96 -3.90 -19.46
C LEU A 25 13.03 -3.33 -18.04
N PRO A 26 13.10 -2.01 -17.91
CA PRO A 26 13.01 -1.36 -16.60
C PRO A 26 11.66 -1.60 -15.94
N VAL A 27 11.66 -1.62 -14.60
CA VAL A 27 10.44 -1.70 -13.80
C VAL A 27 9.85 -0.30 -13.63
N ILE A 28 8.57 -0.17 -13.95
CA ILE A 28 7.73 0.97 -13.60
C ILE A 28 6.75 0.50 -12.55
N ASP A 29 6.98 0.90 -11.30
CA ASP A 29 6.18 0.52 -10.16
C ASP A 29 5.19 1.64 -9.81
N ALA A 30 4.00 1.59 -10.39
CA ALA A 30 3.04 2.69 -10.34
C ALA A 30 2.38 2.92 -8.97
N HIS A 31 2.53 1.97 -8.02
CA HIS A 31 1.98 2.06 -6.67
C HIS A 31 2.65 1.05 -5.74
N ASN A 32 3.26 1.53 -4.66
CA ASN A 32 3.76 0.70 -3.58
C ASN A 32 3.71 1.43 -2.22
N HIS A 33 4.12 0.69 -1.18
CA HIS A 33 4.21 1.16 0.20
C HIS A 33 5.65 1.15 0.72
N ALA A 34 6.63 1.35 -0.17
CA ALA A 34 8.04 1.33 0.21
C ALA A 34 8.39 2.43 1.22
N ASP A 35 9.29 2.12 2.15
CA ASP A 35 9.83 3.09 3.10
C ASP A 35 10.81 4.03 2.38
N VAL A 36 10.28 5.18 1.94
CA VAL A 36 11.06 6.23 1.23
C VAL A 36 12.21 6.76 2.10
N LYS A 37 12.01 6.82 3.42
CA LYS A 37 13.04 7.25 4.36
C LYS A 37 14.22 6.27 4.36
N ARG A 38 13.95 4.96 4.41
CA ARG A 38 15.00 3.93 4.32
C ARG A 38 15.80 4.03 3.03
N ILE A 39 15.14 4.33 1.91
CA ILE A 39 15.79 4.55 0.61
C ILE A 39 16.67 5.81 0.66
N ALA A 40 16.16 6.92 1.19
CA ALA A 40 16.87 8.19 1.31
C ALA A 40 18.10 8.09 2.22
N ASP A 41 17.95 7.42 3.36
CA ASP A 41 19.03 7.17 4.32
C ASP A 41 20.00 6.07 3.84
N ASN A 42 19.60 5.29 2.83
CA ASN A 42 20.30 4.10 2.34
C ASN A 42 20.61 3.09 3.46
N THR A 43 19.71 3.00 4.44
CA THR A 43 19.89 2.19 5.65
C THR A 43 19.79 0.71 5.28
N PRO A 44 20.86 -0.09 5.47
CA PRO A 44 20.84 -1.52 5.14
C PRO A 44 19.81 -2.25 6.00
N PHE A 45 19.32 -3.39 5.51
CA PHE A 45 18.71 -4.40 6.36
C PHE A 45 19.81 -5.13 7.12
N THR A 46 19.53 -5.52 8.37
CA THR A 46 20.52 -6.19 9.23
C THR A 46 20.47 -7.70 9.16
N ASP A 47 19.29 -8.25 8.87
CA ASP A 47 19.01 -9.68 8.95
C ASP A 47 17.83 -10.09 8.06
N PRO A 48 17.66 -11.39 7.74
CA PRO A 48 16.59 -11.83 6.84
C PRO A 48 15.19 -11.69 7.45
N TRP A 49 15.02 -11.73 8.77
CA TRP A 49 13.70 -11.46 9.35
C TRP A 49 13.30 -10.01 9.08
N GLU A 50 14.21 -9.05 9.27
CA GLU A 50 13.97 -7.65 8.96
C GLU A 50 13.59 -7.43 7.48
N LEU A 51 14.31 -8.09 6.57
CA LEU A 51 14.06 -7.97 5.14
C LEU A 51 12.73 -8.61 4.70
N PHE A 52 12.45 -9.83 5.15
CA PHE A 52 11.37 -10.66 4.58
C PHE A 52 10.08 -10.64 5.38
N ALA A 53 10.13 -10.34 6.68
CA ALA A 53 9.02 -10.66 7.57
C ALA A 53 8.68 -9.54 8.57
N ALA A 54 9.61 -8.68 8.96
CA ALA A 54 9.38 -7.71 10.03
C ALA A 54 8.29 -6.66 9.72
N THR A 55 7.93 -6.50 8.45
CA THR A 55 6.87 -5.59 8.00
C THR A 55 5.91 -6.25 7.00
N ASP A 56 5.98 -7.57 6.81
CA ASP A 56 5.15 -8.29 5.84
C ASP A 56 4.00 -9.02 6.54
N HIS A 57 2.80 -8.44 6.45
CA HIS A 57 1.61 -9.02 7.06
C HIS A 57 1.15 -10.34 6.42
N TYR A 58 1.54 -10.66 5.18
CA TYR A 58 1.22 -11.95 4.57
C TYR A 58 2.04 -13.06 5.23
N VAL A 59 3.31 -12.78 5.54
CA VAL A 59 4.14 -13.69 6.34
C VAL A 59 3.51 -13.87 7.72
N TRP A 60 3.10 -12.79 8.39
CA TRP A 60 2.46 -12.88 9.71
C TRP A 60 1.20 -13.75 9.70
N GLU A 61 0.31 -13.54 8.73
CA GLU A 61 -0.89 -14.36 8.56
C GLU A 61 -0.56 -15.84 8.36
N MET A 62 0.45 -16.13 7.54
CA MET A 62 0.85 -17.50 7.25
C MET A 62 1.45 -18.18 8.49
N LEU A 63 2.21 -17.46 9.31
CA LEU A 63 2.72 -17.94 10.60
C LEU A 63 1.59 -18.21 11.60
N ARG A 64 0.63 -17.28 11.73
CA ARG A 64 -0.55 -17.46 12.60
C ARG A 64 -1.40 -18.67 12.19
N LYS A 65 -1.59 -18.90 10.88
CA LYS A 65 -2.31 -20.06 10.35
C LYS A 65 -1.64 -21.40 10.70
N ARG A 66 -0.35 -21.38 11.07
CA ARG A 66 0.47 -22.55 11.44
C ARG A 66 0.70 -22.65 12.95
N GLY A 67 0.02 -21.82 13.73
CA GLY A 67 0.07 -21.87 15.19
C GLY A 67 1.34 -21.30 15.82
N VAL A 68 2.16 -20.55 15.06
CA VAL A 68 3.29 -19.80 15.62
C VAL A 68 2.75 -18.73 16.56
N SER A 69 3.34 -18.62 17.76
CA SER A 69 2.88 -17.65 18.77
C SER A 69 3.13 -16.21 18.30
N GLU A 70 2.26 -15.28 18.69
CA GLU A 70 2.40 -13.87 18.28
C GLU A 70 3.71 -13.22 18.78
N GLU A 71 4.26 -13.74 19.88
CA GLU A 71 5.58 -13.35 20.41
C GLU A 71 6.71 -13.59 19.39
N LEU A 72 6.62 -14.67 18.60
CA LEU A 72 7.57 -15.03 17.54
C LEU A 72 7.21 -14.39 16.18
N ILE A 73 6.21 -13.50 16.14
CA ILE A 73 5.80 -12.77 14.94
C ILE A 73 6.03 -11.27 15.18
N THR A 74 5.14 -10.63 15.94
CA THR A 74 5.17 -9.16 16.18
C THR A 74 5.70 -8.79 17.57
N GLY A 75 6.10 -9.77 18.39
CA GLY A 75 6.64 -9.54 19.73
C GLY A 75 7.83 -8.59 19.74
N LYS A 76 7.74 -7.52 20.54
CA LYS A 76 8.78 -6.46 20.62
C LYS A 76 10.02 -6.87 21.41
N ASN A 77 9.89 -7.89 22.27
CA ASN A 77 10.96 -8.36 23.15
C ASN A 77 11.67 -9.61 22.60
N THR A 78 11.26 -10.08 21.43
CA THR A 78 11.78 -11.29 20.79
C THR A 78 12.75 -10.89 19.70
N ASP A 79 13.92 -11.50 19.74
CA ASP A 79 14.96 -11.34 18.73
C ASP A 79 14.51 -11.84 17.35
N ASN A 80 14.94 -11.13 16.31
CA ASN A 80 14.71 -11.44 14.90
C ASN A 80 15.21 -12.84 14.53
N HIS A 81 16.33 -13.33 15.11
CA HIS A 81 16.82 -14.70 14.86
C HIS A 81 15.80 -15.73 15.32
N ALA A 82 15.29 -15.61 16.55
CA ALA A 82 14.27 -16.52 17.07
C ALA A 82 13.00 -16.54 16.21
N LYS A 83 12.58 -15.37 15.71
CA LYS A 83 11.43 -15.26 14.78
C LYS A 83 11.71 -15.92 13.43
N TRP A 84 12.91 -15.74 12.90
CA TRP A 84 13.36 -16.40 11.66
C TRP A 84 13.38 -17.91 11.78
N ILE A 85 13.94 -18.45 12.88
CA ILE A 85 13.96 -19.89 13.12
C ILE A 85 12.53 -20.44 13.20
N ALA A 86 11.65 -19.78 13.96
CA ALA A 86 10.23 -20.18 14.04
C ALA A 86 9.52 -20.14 12.68
N MET A 87 9.83 -19.14 11.85
CA MET A 87 9.33 -19.06 10.48
C MET A 87 9.85 -20.23 9.64
N ALA A 88 11.15 -20.52 9.68
CA ALA A 88 11.79 -21.57 8.91
C ALA A 88 11.25 -22.97 9.25
N GLU A 89 10.93 -23.24 10.52
CA GLU A 89 10.34 -24.50 10.96
C GLU A 89 9.01 -24.83 10.26
N VAL A 90 8.17 -23.81 10.03
CA VAL A 90 6.84 -23.97 9.41
C VAL A 90 6.81 -23.57 7.93
N PHE A 91 7.90 -23.01 7.40
CA PHE A 91 7.94 -22.49 6.03
C PHE A 91 7.64 -23.54 4.94
N PRO A 92 8.03 -24.82 5.06
CA PRO A 92 7.63 -25.85 4.10
C PRO A 92 6.11 -25.99 3.93
N GLU A 93 5.32 -25.68 4.96
CA GLU A 93 3.85 -25.71 4.93
C GLU A 93 3.24 -24.52 4.18
N PHE A 94 4.06 -23.57 3.73
CA PHE A 94 3.60 -22.45 2.89
C PHE A 94 3.52 -22.86 1.41
N ALA A 95 4.05 -24.02 1.02
CA ALA A 95 4.03 -24.49 -0.36
C ALA A 95 2.61 -24.44 -0.98
N GLY A 96 2.51 -23.82 -2.16
CA GLY A 96 1.25 -23.54 -2.84
C GLY A 96 0.66 -22.16 -2.53
N ASN A 97 1.24 -21.40 -1.59
CA ASN A 97 0.95 -19.99 -1.37
C ASN A 97 2.06 -19.10 -1.99
N PRO A 98 1.72 -17.94 -2.58
CA PRO A 98 2.70 -17.04 -3.19
C PRO A 98 3.86 -16.62 -2.28
N VAL A 99 3.64 -16.47 -0.97
CA VAL A 99 4.70 -16.12 -0.01
C VAL A 99 5.87 -17.12 -0.05
N TYR A 100 5.57 -18.41 -0.28
CA TYR A 100 6.61 -19.43 -0.43
C TYR A 100 7.48 -19.14 -1.65
N GLU A 101 6.89 -18.74 -2.76
CA GLU A 101 7.61 -18.47 -4.00
C GLU A 101 8.38 -17.14 -3.94
N TRP A 102 7.79 -16.09 -3.35
CA TRP A 102 8.41 -14.77 -3.20
C TRP A 102 9.68 -14.79 -2.37
N VAL A 103 9.65 -15.36 -1.16
CA VAL A 103 10.84 -15.42 -0.29
C VAL A 103 11.97 -16.19 -0.97
N HIS A 104 11.67 -17.29 -1.67
CA HIS A 104 12.70 -18.03 -2.39
C HIS A 104 13.21 -17.30 -3.64
N LEU A 105 12.38 -16.53 -4.36
CA LEU A 105 12.84 -15.66 -5.45
C LEU A 105 13.82 -14.61 -4.94
N ASP A 106 13.54 -14.00 -3.78
CA ASP A 106 14.41 -13.00 -3.18
C ASP A 106 15.71 -13.62 -2.64
N LEU A 107 15.65 -14.81 -2.04
CA LEU A 107 16.83 -15.58 -1.67
C LEU A 107 17.72 -15.85 -2.89
N ARG A 108 17.15 -16.25 -4.03
CA ARG A 108 17.90 -16.40 -5.29
C ARG A 108 18.50 -15.07 -5.76
N PHE A 109 17.77 -13.96 -5.62
CA PHE A 109 18.29 -12.63 -5.93
C PHE A 109 19.49 -12.21 -5.06
N LEU A 110 19.54 -12.69 -3.81
CA LEU A 110 20.67 -12.52 -2.90
C LEU A 110 21.82 -13.53 -3.14
N GLY A 111 21.65 -14.49 -4.07
CA GLY A 111 22.66 -15.48 -4.45
C GLY A 111 22.50 -16.86 -3.80
N PHE A 112 21.38 -17.11 -3.13
CA PHE A 112 21.05 -18.40 -2.50
C PHE A 112 20.29 -19.30 -3.48
N ASP A 113 20.98 -19.75 -4.52
CA ASP A 113 20.43 -20.68 -5.50
C ASP A 113 20.29 -22.10 -4.95
N ASN A 114 19.14 -22.74 -5.22
CA ASN A 114 18.86 -24.14 -4.90
C ASN A 114 18.86 -24.52 -3.40
N ILE A 115 18.74 -23.55 -2.51
CA ILE A 115 18.49 -23.78 -1.08
C ILE A 115 17.04 -23.41 -0.77
N LEU A 116 16.37 -24.29 -0.04
CA LEU A 116 14.99 -24.08 0.41
C LEU A 116 15.03 -23.65 1.86
N LEU A 117 14.18 -22.70 2.25
CA LEU A 117 13.99 -22.32 3.65
C LEU A 117 13.21 -23.41 4.38
N CYS A 118 13.88 -24.06 5.34
CA CYS A 118 13.32 -25.04 6.25
C CYS A 118 14.15 -25.06 7.55
N ALA A 119 13.75 -25.86 8.54
CA ALA A 119 14.46 -25.96 9.82
C ALA A 119 15.95 -26.32 9.65
N GLU A 120 16.27 -27.20 8.69
CA GLU A 120 17.63 -27.69 8.45
C GLU A 120 18.55 -26.63 7.82
N THR A 121 18.00 -25.70 7.05
CA THR A 121 18.76 -24.65 6.32
C THR A 121 18.67 -23.28 6.98
N ALA A 122 17.83 -23.13 8.02
CA ALA A 122 17.50 -21.85 8.65
C ALA A 122 18.75 -21.09 9.11
N GLU A 123 19.69 -21.78 9.77
CA GLU A 123 20.91 -21.18 10.30
C GLU A 123 21.91 -20.79 9.19
N GLU A 124 22.05 -21.63 8.17
CA GLU A 124 22.89 -21.33 7.00
C GLU A 124 22.37 -20.09 6.27
N LEU A 125 21.05 -20.04 6.04
CA LEU A 125 20.40 -18.91 5.40
C LEU A 125 20.44 -17.65 6.28
N TRP A 126 20.32 -17.77 7.60
CA TRP A 126 20.46 -16.64 8.51
C TRP A 126 21.83 -15.99 8.37
N GLN A 127 22.90 -16.79 8.56
CA GLN A 127 24.26 -16.29 8.51
C GLN A 127 24.60 -15.74 7.12
N GLY A 128 24.25 -16.49 6.07
CA GLY A 128 24.47 -16.07 4.70
C GLY A 128 23.76 -14.77 4.35
N CYS A 129 22.49 -14.62 4.73
CA CYS A 129 21.74 -13.39 4.47
C CYS A 129 22.32 -12.21 5.24
N CYS A 130 22.68 -12.36 6.52
CA CYS A 130 23.34 -11.30 7.29
C CYS A 130 24.64 -10.84 6.61
N GLU A 131 25.48 -11.78 6.14
CA GLU A 131 26.70 -11.46 5.39
C GLU A 131 26.42 -10.78 4.04
N ALA A 132 25.39 -11.23 3.33
CA ALA A 132 24.98 -10.62 2.07
C ALA A 132 24.47 -9.20 2.28
N LEU A 133 23.58 -8.97 3.24
CA LEU A 133 22.95 -7.68 3.51
C LEU A 133 23.92 -6.62 4.03
N ALA A 134 25.03 -7.05 4.63
CA ALA A 134 26.12 -6.15 5.00
C ALA A 134 26.88 -5.53 3.80
N LYS A 135 26.75 -6.11 2.59
CA LYS A 135 27.45 -5.63 1.39
C LYS A 135 26.75 -4.41 0.79
N ASP A 136 27.54 -3.46 0.30
CA ASP A 136 27.03 -2.23 -0.33
C ASP A 136 26.10 -2.50 -1.53
N GLU A 137 26.29 -3.62 -2.24
CA GLU A 137 25.44 -4.02 -3.37
C GLU A 137 24.01 -4.44 -2.97
N ASN A 138 23.77 -4.69 -1.69
CA ASN A 138 22.48 -5.06 -1.11
C ASN A 138 21.87 -3.94 -0.25
N LYS A 139 22.46 -2.74 -0.24
CA LYS A 139 21.81 -1.56 0.33
C LYS A 139 20.61 -1.11 -0.52
N PRO A 140 19.59 -0.46 0.06
CA PRO A 140 18.36 -0.09 -0.65
C PRO A 140 18.58 0.56 -2.01
N GLN A 141 19.48 1.55 -2.10
CA GLN A 141 19.74 2.23 -3.37
C GLN A 141 20.43 1.33 -4.41
N SER A 142 21.27 0.39 -3.98
CA SER A 142 21.92 -0.58 -4.86
C SER A 142 20.94 -1.64 -5.34
N LEU A 143 20.06 -2.11 -4.46
CA LEU A 143 18.98 -3.04 -4.78
C LEU A 143 18.06 -2.46 -5.86
N ILE A 144 17.60 -1.21 -5.70
CA ILE A 144 16.79 -0.49 -6.69
C ILE A 144 17.48 -0.44 -8.06
N ARG A 145 18.80 -0.16 -8.10
CA ARG A 145 19.57 -0.14 -9.36
C ARG A 145 19.67 -1.53 -9.99
N ARG A 146 19.92 -2.57 -9.18
CA ARG A 146 20.04 -3.96 -9.65
C ARG A 146 18.72 -4.53 -10.15
N MET A 147 17.61 -4.15 -9.52
CA MET A 147 16.25 -4.47 -9.98
C MET A 147 15.80 -3.65 -11.19
N ASN A 148 16.66 -2.75 -11.69
CA ASN A 148 16.38 -1.89 -12.85
C ASN A 148 15.09 -1.08 -12.69
N ILE A 149 14.84 -0.54 -11.49
CA ILE A 149 13.67 0.30 -11.23
C ILE A 149 13.89 1.67 -11.87
N GLU A 150 13.03 2.03 -12.83
CA GLU A 150 13.11 3.31 -13.51
C GLU A 150 12.34 4.39 -12.76
N VAL A 151 11.11 4.07 -12.35
CA VAL A 151 10.21 4.92 -11.56
C VAL A 151 9.42 4.03 -10.60
N MET A 152 9.19 4.56 -9.40
CA MET A 152 8.29 3.98 -8.41
C MET A 152 7.42 5.07 -7.77
N CYS A 153 6.22 4.72 -7.32
CA CYS A 153 5.31 5.64 -6.63
C CYS A 153 5.00 5.15 -5.22
N SER A 154 5.38 5.91 -4.20
CA SER A 154 4.99 5.64 -2.81
C SER A 154 3.55 6.04 -2.55
N THR A 155 3.00 5.65 -1.41
CA THR A 155 1.68 6.06 -0.92
C THR A 155 1.83 7.00 0.27
N ASP A 156 1.36 8.22 0.15
CA ASP A 156 1.69 9.29 1.09
C ASP A 156 0.45 10.07 1.56
N ASP A 157 0.46 10.50 2.81
CA ASP A 157 -0.65 11.20 3.45
C ASP A 157 -0.65 12.69 3.08
N PRO A 158 -1.82 13.34 2.87
CA PRO A 158 -1.91 14.76 2.56
C PRO A 158 -1.21 15.70 3.56
N ALA A 159 -0.91 15.25 4.78
CA ALA A 159 -0.19 16.03 5.79
C ALA A 159 1.34 15.82 5.79
N ASP A 160 1.89 14.95 4.92
CA ASP A 160 3.30 14.62 4.91
C ASP A 160 4.18 15.76 4.35
N THR A 161 5.47 15.74 4.73
CA THR A 161 6.45 16.76 4.31
C THR A 161 7.15 16.39 3.01
N LEU A 162 7.16 15.10 2.64
CA LEU A 162 7.81 14.57 1.43
C LEU A 162 9.32 14.91 1.32
N GLU A 163 9.98 15.23 2.43
CA GLU A 163 11.41 15.56 2.47
C GLU A 163 12.28 14.38 2.04
N ASP A 164 11.87 13.16 2.41
CA ASP A 164 12.62 11.95 2.05
C ASP A 164 12.50 11.64 0.54
N HIS A 165 11.44 12.06 -0.16
CA HIS A 165 11.37 11.97 -1.63
C HIS A 165 12.43 12.83 -2.30
N GLU A 166 12.62 14.06 -1.82
CA GLU A 166 13.65 14.97 -2.35
C GLU A 166 15.05 14.38 -2.14
N ARG A 167 15.31 13.87 -0.93
CA ARG A 167 16.60 13.24 -0.57
C ARG A 167 16.86 11.96 -1.38
N ALA A 168 15.86 11.09 -1.51
CA ALA A 168 15.96 9.88 -2.32
C ALA A 168 16.26 10.24 -3.78
N ASN A 169 15.46 11.11 -4.39
CA ASN A 169 15.64 11.52 -5.80
C ASN A 169 17.00 12.19 -6.05
N ALA A 170 17.51 12.98 -5.09
CA ALA A 170 18.86 13.55 -5.17
C ALA A 170 19.95 12.48 -5.22
N ALA A 171 19.82 11.38 -4.46
CA ALA A 171 20.77 10.27 -4.49
C ALA A 171 20.79 9.50 -5.82
N PHE A 172 19.74 9.60 -6.64
CA PHE A 172 19.67 9.01 -7.97
C PHE A 172 19.90 10.01 -9.11
N GLY A 173 19.90 11.32 -8.83
CA GLY A 173 20.01 12.37 -9.84
C GLY A 173 18.84 12.42 -10.83
N LYS A 174 17.70 11.80 -10.49
CA LYS A 174 16.47 11.75 -11.29
C LYS A 174 15.24 11.60 -10.39
N VAL A 175 14.06 11.85 -10.94
CA VAL A 175 12.79 11.51 -10.27
C VAL A 175 12.60 10.00 -10.35
N LEU A 176 13.06 9.30 -9.31
CA LEU A 176 12.87 7.87 -9.11
C LEU A 176 11.58 7.60 -8.34
N VAL A 177 11.42 8.23 -7.17
CA VAL A 177 10.27 8.03 -6.28
C VAL A 177 9.33 9.21 -6.39
N ARG A 178 8.11 8.95 -6.86
CA ARG A 178 7.02 9.93 -6.91
C ARG A 178 6.06 9.72 -5.74
N PRO A 179 5.57 10.79 -5.11
CA PRO A 179 4.52 10.65 -4.11
C PRO A 179 3.16 10.37 -4.76
N THR A 180 2.34 9.54 -4.12
CA THR A 180 0.91 9.32 -4.48
C THR A 180 0.04 9.86 -3.37
N TRP A 181 -0.90 10.71 -3.72
CA TRP A 181 -1.73 11.41 -2.73
C TRP A 181 -2.87 10.53 -2.24
N ARG A 182 -2.84 10.09 -0.97
CA ARG A 182 -3.84 9.19 -0.39
C ARG A 182 -4.63 9.82 0.75
N PRO A 183 -5.79 10.45 0.48
CA PRO A 183 -6.55 11.20 1.47
C PRO A 183 -7.49 10.36 2.36
N ASP A 184 -7.28 9.04 2.47
CA ASP A 184 -8.16 8.13 3.23
C ASP A 184 -8.46 8.61 4.66
N ARG A 185 -7.47 9.16 5.38
CA ARG A 185 -7.64 9.58 6.78
C ARG A 185 -8.66 10.67 6.95
N VAL A 186 -8.80 11.60 5.99
CA VAL A 186 -9.82 12.64 6.08
C VAL A 186 -11.22 12.13 5.71
N MET A 187 -11.32 11.03 4.96
CA MET A 187 -12.61 10.41 4.65
C MET A 187 -13.17 9.62 5.85
N LYS A 188 -12.30 9.09 6.72
CA LYS A 188 -12.68 8.28 7.89
C LYS A 188 -13.10 9.14 9.10
N ILE A 189 -14.16 9.94 8.94
CA ILE A 189 -14.63 10.91 9.94
C ILE A 189 -15.06 10.30 11.28
N ARG A 190 -15.34 8.99 11.33
CA ARG A 190 -15.67 8.27 12.56
C ARG A 190 -14.46 7.75 13.33
N LYS A 191 -13.23 7.85 12.79
CA LYS A 191 -12.04 7.41 13.51
C LYS A 191 -11.82 8.28 14.77
N PRO A 192 -11.45 7.69 15.91
CA PRO A 192 -11.32 8.43 17.17
C PRO A 192 -10.35 9.61 17.10
N ASP A 193 -9.30 9.49 16.30
CA ASP A 193 -8.23 10.48 16.12
C ASP A 193 -8.53 11.51 15.01
N PHE A 194 -9.75 11.55 14.47
CA PHE A 194 -10.09 12.41 13.33
C PHE A 194 -9.85 13.90 13.61
N LYS A 195 -10.14 14.38 14.82
CA LYS A 195 -9.95 15.78 15.20
C LYS A 195 -8.47 16.14 15.32
N GLU A 196 -7.68 15.26 15.93
CA GLU A 196 -6.23 15.38 16.01
C GLU A 196 -5.62 15.41 14.61
N TYR A 197 -6.09 14.53 13.72
CA TYR A 197 -5.65 14.51 12.32
C TYR A 197 -6.03 15.80 11.57
N LEU A 198 -7.26 16.31 11.72
CA LEU A 198 -7.65 17.61 11.14
C LEU A 198 -6.77 18.75 11.65
N ALA A 199 -6.42 18.76 12.94
CA ALA A 199 -5.51 19.76 13.50
C ALA A 199 -4.09 19.64 12.93
N LYS A 200 -3.57 18.40 12.76
CA LYS A 200 -2.28 18.14 12.09
C LYS A 200 -2.29 18.68 10.65
N LEU A 201 -3.33 18.33 9.87
CA LEU A 201 -3.51 18.75 8.49
C LEU A 201 -3.61 20.28 8.39
N GLY A 202 -4.43 20.90 9.24
CA GLY A 202 -4.59 22.35 9.27
C GLY A 202 -3.28 23.07 9.60
N SER A 203 -2.55 22.59 10.61
CA SER A 203 -1.23 23.11 10.98
C SER A 203 -0.23 23.00 9.82
N ARG A 204 -0.18 21.85 9.14
CA ARG A 204 0.69 21.61 7.98
C ARG A 204 0.49 22.65 6.88
N TRP A 205 -0.75 23.05 6.63
CA TRP A 205 -1.12 23.94 5.52
C TRP A 205 -1.42 25.38 5.95
N GLY A 206 -1.22 25.71 7.22
CA GLY A 206 -1.51 27.02 7.79
C GLY A 206 -2.97 27.42 7.62
N VAL A 207 -3.89 26.49 7.86
CA VAL A 207 -5.35 26.69 7.79
C VAL A 207 -5.97 26.18 9.07
N GLU A 208 -6.75 27.02 9.77
CA GLU A 208 -7.57 26.56 10.88
C GLU A 208 -8.86 25.94 10.33
N ILE A 209 -8.95 24.60 10.35
CA ILE A 209 -10.07 23.89 9.72
C ILE A 209 -11.30 23.93 10.63
N LYS A 210 -12.24 24.84 10.33
CA LYS A 210 -13.51 24.99 11.05
C LYS A 210 -14.73 24.73 10.18
N SER A 211 -14.56 24.61 8.87
CA SER A 211 -15.60 24.35 7.88
C SER A 211 -15.08 23.45 6.76
N LEU A 212 -15.99 22.95 5.93
CA LEU A 212 -15.66 22.20 4.71
C LEU A 212 -14.85 23.07 3.74
N ALA A 213 -15.13 24.38 3.69
CA ALA A 213 -14.36 25.31 2.86
C ALA A 213 -12.90 25.42 3.32
N ASP A 214 -12.66 25.52 4.63
CA ASP A 214 -11.30 25.54 5.20
C ASP A 214 -10.59 24.21 4.94
N LEU A 215 -11.30 23.09 5.11
CA LEU A 215 -10.75 21.77 4.82
C LEU A 215 -10.31 21.69 3.35
N MET A 216 -11.17 22.08 2.41
CA MET A 216 -10.84 22.04 0.99
C MET A 216 -9.74 23.02 0.60
N GLN A 217 -9.59 24.15 1.30
CA GLN A 217 -8.44 25.02 1.16
C GLN A 217 -7.14 24.31 1.55
N ALA A 218 -7.12 23.60 2.67
CA ALA A 218 -5.97 22.81 3.10
C ALA A 218 -5.67 21.66 2.13
N MET A 219 -6.69 20.92 1.70
CA MET A 219 -6.56 19.81 0.75
C MET A 219 -6.04 20.28 -0.61
N LYS A 220 -6.50 21.44 -1.11
CA LYS A 220 -5.98 22.01 -2.34
C LYS A 220 -4.51 22.41 -2.23
N LYS A 221 -4.10 23.04 -1.11
CA LYS A 221 -2.68 23.35 -0.86
C LYS A 221 -1.82 22.08 -0.82
N SER A 222 -2.32 21.03 -0.18
CA SER A 222 -1.67 19.70 -0.17
C SER A 222 -1.52 19.15 -1.59
N HIS A 223 -2.60 19.13 -2.36
CA HIS A 223 -2.61 18.63 -3.73
C HIS A 223 -1.64 19.37 -4.64
N ASP A 224 -1.64 20.71 -4.59
CA ASP A 224 -0.69 21.55 -5.33
C ASP A 224 0.77 21.24 -4.92
N PHE A 225 1.04 21.08 -3.62
CA PHE A 225 2.37 20.73 -3.09
C PHE A 225 2.88 19.35 -3.55
N PHE A 226 1.98 18.37 -3.62
CA PHE A 226 2.28 17.04 -4.17
C PHE A 226 2.58 17.14 -5.67
N ALA A 227 1.82 17.95 -6.42
CA ALA A 227 2.05 18.17 -7.85
C ALA A 227 3.42 18.79 -8.12
N GLU A 228 3.84 19.76 -7.31
CA GLU A 228 5.19 20.36 -7.37
C GLU A 228 6.32 19.35 -7.16
N ARG A 229 6.04 18.23 -6.49
CA ARG A 229 6.98 17.11 -6.25
C ARG A 229 6.81 15.95 -7.22
N GLY A 230 6.03 16.16 -8.28
CA GLY A 230 5.88 15.19 -9.36
C GLY A 230 4.86 14.09 -9.07
N ALA A 231 3.96 14.28 -8.10
CA ALA A 231 2.75 13.46 -8.01
C ALA A 231 1.95 13.58 -9.32
N ILE A 232 1.43 12.44 -9.76
CA ILE A 232 0.59 12.31 -10.95
C ILE A 232 -0.60 11.38 -10.72
N ALA A 233 -0.81 10.96 -9.47
CA ALA A 233 -1.82 10.02 -9.07
C ALA A 233 -2.30 10.28 -7.64
N SER A 234 -3.56 9.92 -7.41
CA SER A 234 -4.16 9.79 -6.10
C SER A 234 -4.60 8.34 -5.87
N ASP A 235 -4.53 7.86 -4.65
CA ASP A 235 -5.03 6.54 -4.27
C ASP A 235 -6.12 6.66 -3.19
N HIS A 236 -7.15 5.84 -3.30
CA HIS A 236 -8.31 5.86 -2.41
C HIS A 236 -8.69 4.43 -2.01
N GLY A 237 -8.46 4.10 -0.74
CA GLY A 237 -8.85 2.82 -0.16
C GLY A 237 -10.26 2.85 0.40
N ILE A 238 -11.20 2.24 -0.31
CA ILE A 238 -12.63 2.28 0.02
C ILE A 238 -13.21 0.87 0.22
N GLU A 239 -13.99 0.68 1.28
CA GLU A 239 -14.69 -0.59 1.49
C GLU A 239 -15.75 -0.79 0.41
N LYS A 240 -16.49 0.27 0.09
CA LYS A 240 -17.53 0.30 -0.95
C LYS A 240 -17.46 1.60 -1.75
N PRO A 241 -17.81 1.58 -3.04
CA PRO A 241 -17.84 2.78 -3.87
C PRO A 241 -18.93 3.77 -3.47
N TYR A 242 -18.60 5.06 -3.56
CA TYR A 242 -19.52 6.17 -3.35
C TYR A 242 -20.02 6.72 -4.69
N ASP A 243 -21.22 7.30 -4.70
CA ASP A 243 -21.88 7.76 -5.92
C ASP A 243 -21.69 9.26 -6.22
N GLY A 244 -20.99 9.99 -5.35
CA GLY A 244 -20.72 11.42 -5.46
C GLY A 244 -21.94 12.33 -5.23
N ALA A 245 -23.08 11.81 -4.76
CA ALA A 245 -24.33 12.57 -4.71
C ALA A 245 -24.46 13.52 -3.52
N ALA A 246 -23.66 13.32 -2.47
CA ALA A 246 -23.73 14.13 -1.26
C ALA A 246 -23.32 15.58 -1.53
N THR A 247 -24.11 16.51 -1.00
CA THR A 247 -23.93 17.94 -1.17
C THR A 247 -22.91 18.50 -0.19
N ASP A 248 -22.36 19.67 -0.52
CA ASP A 248 -21.45 20.41 0.35
C ASP A 248 -22.14 20.80 1.68
N ALA A 249 -23.44 21.10 1.65
CA ALA A 249 -24.22 21.46 2.85
C ALA A 249 -24.41 20.27 3.81
N GLU A 250 -24.62 19.06 3.27
CA GLU A 250 -24.70 17.84 4.08
C GLU A 250 -23.34 17.54 4.73
N ALA A 251 -22.25 17.58 3.96
CA ALA A 251 -20.91 17.37 4.48
C ALA A 251 -20.50 18.42 5.53
N GLU A 252 -20.86 19.69 5.33
CA GLU A 252 -20.67 20.76 6.30
C GLU A 252 -21.39 20.45 7.62
N ALA A 253 -22.68 20.06 7.56
CA ALA A 253 -23.45 19.73 8.75
C ALA A 253 -22.84 18.55 9.53
N ILE A 254 -22.35 17.53 8.82
CA ILE A 254 -21.67 16.38 9.42
C ILE A 254 -20.37 16.80 10.10
N LEU A 255 -19.56 17.62 9.43
CA LEU A 255 -18.31 18.15 10.00
C LEU A 255 -18.60 18.96 11.27
N GLN A 256 -19.56 19.87 11.25
CA GLN A 256 -19.92 20.68 12.42
C GLN A 256 -20.37 19.82 13.60
N LYS A 257 -21.19 18.80 13.35
CA LYS A 257 -21.63 17.83 14.35
C LYS A 257 -20.43 17.12 15.01
N VAL A 258 -19.47 16.69 14.20
CA VAL A 258 -18.26 16.01 14.69
C VAL A 258 -17.37 16.96 15.46
N LEU A 259 -17.11 18.16 14.95
CA LEU A 259 -16.34 19.20 15.63
C LEU A 259 -16.95 19.57 16.99
N SER A 260 -18.28 19.63 17.10
CA SER A 260 -18.98 19.88 18.36
C SER A 260 -18.97 18.69 19.34
N GLY A 261 -18.34 17.57 18.98
CA GLY A 261 -18.15 16.40 19.85
C GLY A 261 -19.23 15.32 19.73
N THR A 262 -20.12 15.43 18.75
CA THR A 262 -21.12 14.38 18.48
C THR A 262 -20.61 13.46 17.37
N ALA A 263 -20.56 12.16 17.62
CA ALA A 263 -20.10 11.19 16.63
C ALA A 263 -21.01 11.15 15.38
N ALA A 264 -20.41 11.01 14.21
CA ALA A 264 -21.14 10.70 12.98
C ALA A 264 -21.64 9.24 12.99
N THR A 265 -22.79 9.02 12.38
CA THR A 265 -23.35 7.71 12.07
C THR A 265 -22.67 7.13 10.83
N ALA A 266 -22.82 5.82 10.58
CA ALA A 266 -22.28 5.19 9.36
C ALA A 266 -22.82 5.83 8.07
N ALA A 267 -24.12 6.15 8.02
CA ALA A 267 -24.72 6.83 6.87
C ALA A 267 -24.19 8.25 6.66
N GLU A 268 -23.87 8.97 7.75
CA GLU A 268 -23.24 10.28 7.67
C GLU A 268 -21.78 10.17 7.19
N GLU A 269 -21.02 9.14 7.62
CA GLU A 269 -19.68 8.88 7.09
C GLU A 269 -19.71 8.53 5.60
N ASP A 270 -20.70 7.76 5.14
CA ASP A 270 -20.90 7.48 3.72
C ASP A 270 -21.17 8.77 2.92
N ALA A 271 -22.04 9.65 3.42
CA ALA A 271 -22.34 10.93 2.77
C ALA A 271 -21.12 11.88 2.77
N TRP A 272 -20.41 11.96 3.90
CA TRP A 272 -19.15 12.70 4.02
C TRP A 272 -18.11 12.23 3.00
N SER A 273 -17.89 10.91 2.93
CA SER A 273 -16.92 10.29 2.03
C SER A 273 -17.32 10.46 0.56
N SER A 274 -18.60 10.34 0.25
CA SER A 274 -19.15 10.60 -1.10
C SER A 274 -18.89 12.04 -1.56
N CYS A 275 -19.09 13.02 -0.69
CA CYS A 275 -18.82 14.43 -0.98
C CYS A 275 -17.32 14.69 -1.18
N LEU A 276 -16.47 14.18 -0.29
CA LEU A 276 -15.03 14.36 -0.41
C LEU A 276 -14.44 13.68 -1.64
N MET A 277 -14.87 12.45 -1.96
CA MET A 277 -14.39 11.73 -3.14
C MET A 277 -14.69 12.50 -4.43
N ARG A 278 -15.88 13.11 -4.54
CA ARG A 278 -16.22 14.03 -5.64
C ARG A 278 -15.26 15.22 -5.71
N LYS A 279 -14.99 15.86 -4.56
CA LYS A 279 -14.07 17.01 -4.50
C LYS A 279 -12.61 16.65 -4.82
N PHE A 280 -12.17 15.45 -4.47
CA PHE A 280 -10.84 14.96 -4.81
C PHE A 280 -10.71 14.64 -6.29
N ALA A 281 -11.71 13.99 -6.87
CA ALA A 281 -11.79 13.79 -8.32
C ALA A 281 -11.78 15.11 -9.11
N GLU A 282 -12.40 16.18 -8.60
CA GLU A 282 -12.30 17.52 -9.18
C GLU A 282 -10.84 18.04 -9.21
N LEU A 283 -10.10 17.92 -8.09
CA LEU A 283 -8.69 18.31 -8.01
C LEU A 283 -7.80 17.48 -8.96
N ASP A 284 -8.03 16.17 -9.01
CA ASP A 284 -7.27 15.26 -9.86
C ASP A 284 -7.55 15.51 -11.34
N ALA A 285 -8.80 15.78 -11.71
CA ALA A 285 -9.18 16.17 -13.08
C ALA A 285 -8.51 17.49 -13.49
N GLU A 286 -8.46 18.50 -12.61
CA GLU A 286 -7.79 19.78 -12.87
C GLU A 286 -6.29 19.62 -13.20
N LYS A 287 -5.61 18.64 -12.58
CA LYS A 287 -4.19 18.35 -12.83
C LYS A 287 -3.95 17.23 -13.85
N GLY A 288 -4.99 16.57 -14.33
CA GLY A 288 -4.89 15.39 -15.19
C GLY A 288 -4.20 14.21 -14.49
N TRP A 289 -4.43 14.03 -13.18
CA TRP A 289 -3.91 12.90 -12.42
C TRP A 289 -4.66 11.60 -12.71
N VAL A 290 -4.05 10.48 -12.33
CA VAL A 290 -4.69 9.16 -12.30
C VAL A 290 -5.39 8.98 -10.96
N PHE A 291 -6.68 8.65 -10.99
CA PHE A 291 -7.52 8.38 -9.84
C PHE A 291 -7.60 6.87 -9.59
N GLN A 292 -6.90 6.37 -8.58
CA GLN A 292 -6.90 4.94 -8.24
C GLN A 292 -7.95 4.64 -7.17
N LEU A 293 -8.78 3.63 -7.40
CA LEU A 293 -9.80 3.18 -6.46
C LEU A 293 -9.55 1.72 -6.06
N HIS A 294 -9.10 1.51 -4.82
CA HIS A 294 -8.96 0.18 -4.22
C HIS A 294 -10.21 -0.19 -3.43
N ILE A 295 -11.03 -1.09 -4.00
CA ILE A 295 -12.38 -1.40 -3.53
C ILE A 295 -12.45 -2.76 -2.81
N GLY A 296 -13.13 -2.82 -1.68
CA GLY A 296 -13.65 -4.08 -1.12
C GLY A 296 -12.90 -4.64 0.09
N ALA A 297 -11.98 -3.88 0.68
CA ALA A 297 -11.32 -4.27 1.93
C ALA A 297 -12.24 -3.96 3.13
N VAL A 298 -12.78 -5.00 3.77
CA VAL A 298 -13.43 -4.90 5.08
C VAL A 298 -12.34 -5.08 6.13
N ARG A 299 -12.08 -4.00 6.87
CA ARG A 299 -10.90 -3.88 7.72
C ARG A 299 -11.21 -4.16 9.17
N ASP A 300 -10.16 -4.50 9.91
CA ASP A 300 -10.20 -4.62 11.37
C ASP A 300 -11.23 -5.67 11.87
N VAL A 301 -11.53 -6.72 11.07
CA VAL A 301 -12.61 -7.69 11.34
C VAL A 301 -12.31 -8.63 12.51
N ARG A 302 -11.02 -8.82 12.83
CA ARG A 302 -10.59 -9.65 13.95
C ARG A 302 -10.33 -8.78 15.18
N ASP A 303 -11.37 -8.52 15.97
CA ASP A 303 -11.35 -7.65 17.16
C ASP A 303 -10.12 -7.86 18.06
N VAL A 304 -9.84 -9.11 18.45
CA VAL A 304 -8.69 -9.44 19.32
C VAL A 304 -7.35 -9.00 18.72
N LEU A 305 -7.20 -9.12 17.39
CA LEU A 305 -5.98 -8.72 16.70
C LEU A 305 -5.89 -7.20 16.62
N PHE A 306 -7.00 -6.53 16.29
CA PHE A 306 -7.08 -5.08 16.23
C PHE A 306 -6.80 -4.43 17.59
N ASP A 307 -7.42 -4.92 18.67
CA ASP A 307 -7.23 -4.41 20.03
C ASP A 307 -5.78 -4.57 20.51
N THR A 308 -5.07 -5.58 20.01
CA THR A 308 -3.69 -5.90 20.43
C THR A 308 -2.63 -5.19 19.58
N LEU A 309 -2.80 -5.18 18.26
CA LEU A 309 -1.77 -4.75 17.30
C LEU A 309 -2.18 -3.53 16.47
N GLY A 310 -3.48 -3.23 16.40
CA GLY A 310 -4.02 -2.16 15.58
C GLY A 310 -4.26 -2.56 14.11
N PRO A 311 -4.45 -1.56 13.23
CA PRO A 311 -4.80 -1.77 11.82
C PRO A 311 -3.65 -2.37 11.00
N ASP A 312 -3.98 -2.87 9.80
CA ASP A 312 -3.05 -3.40 8.78
C ASP A 312 -2.17 -4.57 9.27
N THR A 313 -2.62 -5.27 10.31
CA THR A 313 -1.86 -6.34 10.97
C THR A 313 -2.29 -7.76 10.58
N GLY A 314 -3.05 -7.94 9.50
CA GLY A 314 -3.49 -9.25 8.99
C GLY A 314 -4.86 -9.71 9.49
N GLY A 315 -5.75 -8.75 9.79
CA GLY A 315 -7.14 -8.95 10.24
C GLY A 315 -8.20 -8.46 9.25
N ASP A 316 -7.80 -8.20 8.00
CA ASP A 316 -8.66 -7.64 6.96
C ASP A 316 -9.12 -8.74 6.00
N VAL A 317 -10.32 -8.58 5.42
CA VAL A 317 -10.93 -9.57 4.51
C VAL A 317 -11.60 -8.88 3.32
N SER A 318 -11.96 -9.65 2.29
CA SER A 318 -12.84 -9.19 1.21
C SER A 318 -14.31 -9.41 1.54
N ASP A 319 -15.19 -8.59 0.95
CA ASP A 319 -16.63 -8.83 0.95
C ASP A 319 -17.16 -8.93 -0.49
N HIS A 320 -17.80 -10.05 -0.81
CA HIS A 320 -18.39 -10.30 -2.12
C HIS A 320 -19.76 -9.63 -2.31
N MET A 321 -20.42 -9.21 -1.23
CA MET A 321 -21.81 -8.73 -1.23
C MET A 321 -21.96 -7.22 -1.49
N ILE A 322 -20.86 -6.48 -1.63
CA ILE A 322 -20.92 -5.04 -1.92
C ILE A 322 -21.46 -4.76 -3.34
N ASP A 323 -22.40 -3.81 -3.46
CA ASP A 323 -22.86 -3.32 -4.76
C ASP A 323 -21.83 -2.33 -5.32
N ILE A 324 -20.95 -2.82 -6.19
CA ILE A 324 -19.92 -1.98 -6.82
C ILE A 324 -20.42 -1.25 -8.06
N VAL A 325 -21.46 -1.75 -8.75
CA VAL A 325 -21.77 -1.30 -10.11
C VAL A 325 -22.53 0.01 -10.09
N LYS A 326 -23.65 0.08 -9.34
CA LYS A 326 -24.52 1.26 -9.37
C LYS A 326 -23.84 2.55 -8.90
N PRO A 327 -23.22 2.60 -7.70
CA PRO A 327 -22.54 3.81 -7.25
C PRO A 327 -21.37 4.18 -8.15
N LEU A 328 -20.57 3.21 -8.60
CA LEU A 328 -19.41 3.48 -9.44
C LEU A 328 -19.81 4.02 -10.81
N CYS A 329 -20.80 3.43 -11.49
CA CYS A 329 -21.30 3.96 -12.76
C CYS A 329 -21.80 5.40 -12.60
N LYS A 330 -22.53 5.70 -11.51
CA LYS A 330 -23.01 7.06 -11.25
C LYS A 330 -21.84 8.03 -11.05
N PHE A 331 -20.84 7.66 -10.26
CA PHE A 331 -19.64 8.46 -10.03
C PHE A 331 -18.83 8.69 -11.31
N LEU A 332 -18.52 7.62 -12.06
CA LEU A 332 -17.73 7.69 -13.29
C LEU A 332 -18.41 8.57 -14.35
N ASN A 333 -19.74 8.53 -14.48
CA ASN A 333 -20.48 9.41 -15.39
C ASN A 333 -20.31 10.92 -15.08
N LEU A 334 -19.94 11.30 -13.85
CA LEU A 334 -19.64 12.70 -13.53
C LEU A 334 -18.33 13.20 -14.16
N TYR A 335 -17.41 12.27 -14.48
CA TYR A 335 -16.03 12.54 -14.88
C TYR A 335 -15.56 11.79 -16.14
N ASP A 336 -16.48 11.25 -16.93
CA ASP A 336 -16.23 10.34 -18.06
C ASP A 336 -15.13 10.83 -19.03
N ASP A 337 -15.11 12.13 -19.33
CA ASP A 337 -14.14 12.77 -20.22
C ASP A 337 -13.07 13.60 -19.50
N LYS A 338 -13.02 13.56 -18.17
CA LYS A 338 -12.23 14.48 -17.34
C LYS A 338 -11.18 13.79 -16.47
N LEU A 339 -11.42 12.53 -16.09
CA LEU A 339 -10.61 11.85 -15.09
C LEU A 339 -10.13 10.49 -15.60
N LYS A 340 -8.82 10.26 -15.53
CA LYS A 340 -8.24 8.94 -15.78
C LYS A 340 -8.42 8.10 -14.51
N THR A 341 -9.15 7.01 -14.58
CA THR A 341 -9.44 6.19 -13.40
C THR A 341 -8.90 4.78 -13.56
N ILE A 342 -8.29 4.24 -12.50
CA ILE A 342 -7.92 2.82 -12.39
C ILE A 342 -8.74 2.20 -11.26
N LEU A 343 -9.35 1.06 -11.54
CA LEU A 343 -10.25 0.36 -10.63
C LEU A 343 -9.62 -0.95 -10.19
N TYR A 344 -9.52 -1.15 -8.88
CA TYR A 344 -9.03 -2.38 -8.26
C TYR A 344 -10.14 -2.97 -7.38
N CYS A 345 -10.33 -4.28 -7.43
CA CYS A 345 -11.21 -5.01 -6.52
C CYS A 345 -10.41 -6.04 -5.73
N LEU A 346 -10.65 -6.10 -4.42
CA LEU A 346 -10.07 -7.12 -3.55
C LEU A 346 -10.70 -8.49 -3.81
N ASP A 347 -12.02 -8.53 -4.05
CA ASP A 347 -12.73 -9.77 -4.38
C ASP A 347 -12.66 -10.08 -5.89
N PRO A 348 -12.13 -11.25 -6.31
CA PRO A 348 -12.04 -11.60 -7.72
C PRO A 348 -13.40 -11.76 -8.40
N GLY A 349 -14.48 -12.01 -7.65
CA GLY A 349 -15.85 -12.05 -8.15
C GLY A 349 -16.33 -10.72 -8.72
N HIS A 350 -15.71 -9.61 -8.34
CA HIS A 350 -16.01 -8.27 -8.87
C HIS A 350 -15.24 -7.93 -10.16
N GLN A 351 -14.23 -8.72 -10.53
CA GLN A 351 -13.36 -8.42 -11.66
C GLN A 351 -14.12 -8.31 -12.99
N ALA A 352 -15.10 -9.19 -13.22
CA ALA A 352 -15.92 -9.15 -14.45
C ALA A 352 -16.77 -7.87 -14.53
N SER A 353 -17.27 -7.38 -13.40
CA SER A 353 -18.01 -6.13 -13.32
C SER A 353 -17.10 -4.93 -13.61
N LEU A 354 -15.91 -4.85 -12.99
CA LEU A 354 -14.96 -3.77 -13.27
C LEU A 354 -14.46 -3.78 -14.72
N ALA A 355 -14.22 -4.97 -15.29
CA ALA A 355 -13.82 -5.11 -16.69
C ALA A 355 -14.91 -4.65 -17.67
N THR A 356 -16.19 -4.80 -17.32
CA THR A 356 -17.31 -4.34 -18.17
C THR A 356 -17.66 -2.87 -17.95
N VAL A 357 -17.42 -2.33 -16.75
CA VAL A 357 -17.52 -0.88 -16.47
C VAL A 357 -16.45 -0.08 -17.21
N SER A 358 -15.25 -0.65 -17.41
CA SER A 358 -14.13 0.00 -18.10
C SER A 358 -14.14 -0.14 -19.63
N ARG A 359 -15.12 -0.85 -20.19
CA ARG A 359 -15.29 -1.08 -21.64
C ARG A 359 -16.10 0.04 -22.27
#